data_AF-A0A1J5SM16-F1
#
_entry.id   AF-A0A1J5SM16-F1
#
_cell.length_a   1.000
_cell.length_b   1.000
_cell.length_c   1.000
_cell.angle_alpha   90.00
_cell.angle_beta   90.00
_cell.angle_gamma   90.00
#
_symmetry.space_group_name_H-M   'P 1'
#
loop_
_entity.id
_entity.type
_entity.pdbx_description
1 polymer ?
#
loop_
_entity_poly.entity_id
_entity_poly.type
_entity_poly.pdbx_seq_one_letter_code
_entity_poly.pdbx_strand_id
1 'polypeptide(L)'
;MKPLRTALLFAAALAAGLPALTLRAEDAPPPGPRMHHGMPSPADRVAHMTKMLGLSDTQQQQLLAVFQDQQASAKAIWSNASLDRDQRRSAMKDLWKSSQEKIKSILTPDQAAKLKEMMKEHRGHRRD
;
A
#
# COMPACT_ATOMS: atom_id res chain seq x y z
N MET A 1 -55.97 11.57 17.63
CA MET A 1 -57.17 10.76 17.94
C MET A 1 -56.82 9.29 17.70
N LYS A 2 -56.67 8.49 18.75
CA LYS A 2 -56.56 7.01 18.67
C LYS A 2 -57.93 6.44 19.05
N PRO A 3 -58.37 5.34 18.44
CA PRO A 3 -58.74 4.19 19.29
C PRO A 3 -58.25 2.86 18.66
N LEU A 4 -57.48 2.00 19.36
CA LEU A 4 -57.81 1.11 20.50
C LEU A 4 -58.70 -0.10 20.11
N ARG A 5 -58.33 -1.26 20.68
CA ARG A 5 -59.08 -2.55 20.86
C ARG A 5 -58.71 -3.63 19.82
N THR A 6 -58.42 -4.89 20.14
CA THR A 6 -58.63 -5.72 21.34
C THR A 6 -57.82 -7.00 21.18
N ALA A 7 -57.28 -7.53 22.28
CA ALA A 7 -56.71 -8.87 22.38
C ALA A 7 -57.80 -9.97 22.37
N LEU A 8 -57.50 -11.19 21.91
CA LEU A 8 -58.09 -12.42 22.45
C LEU A 8 -57.29 -13.71 22.06
N LEU A 9 -56.77 -14.35 23.12
CA LEU A 9 -56.72 -15.80 23.44
C LEU A 9 -56.06 -16.86 22.53
N PHE A 10 -54.97 -17.43 23.11
CA PHE A 10 -54.68 -18.85 23.38
C PHE A 10 -55.21 -19.95 22.44
N ALA A 11 -54.27 -20.68 21.84
CA ALA A 11 -54.32 -22.14 21.77
C ALA A 11 -52.90 -22.72 21.69
N ALA A 12 -52.51 -23.45 22.73
CA ALA A 12 -51.33 -24.29 22.75
C ALA A 12 -51.62 -25.59 21.98
N ALA A 13 -50.71 -25.99 21.09
CA ALA A 13 -50.63 -27.37 20.62
C ALA A 13 -49.15 -27.72 20.40
N LEU A 14 -48.69 -28.59 21.29
CA LEU A 14 -47.38 -29.22 21.38
C LEU A 14 -47.17 -30.15 20.18
N ALA A 15 -46.09 -29.98 19.42
CA ALA A 15 -45.59 -30.98 18.50
C ALA A 15 -44.06 -31.10 18.67
N ALA A 16 -43.64 -32.19 19.30
CA ALA A 16 -42.26 -32.60 19.42
C ALA A 16 -41.73 -33.09 18.06
N GLY A 17 -40.55 -32.62 17.66
CA GLY A 17 -39.87 -33.06 16.45
C GLY A 17 -38.39 -32.67 16.46
N LEU A 18 -37.55 -33.63 16.89
CA LEU A 18 -36.14 -33.90 16.57
C LEU A 18 -35.15 -32.72 16.39
N PRO A 19 -34.00 -32.70 17.09
CA PRO A 19 -33.04 -31.61 17.01
C PRO A 19 -32.31 -31.66 15.67
N ALA A 20 -32.62 -30.72 14.78
CA ALA A 20 -31.70 -30.39 13.70
C ALA A 20 -30.48 -29.77 14.38
N LEU A 21 -29.38 -30.53 14.40
CA LEU A 21 -28.05 -30.02 14.68
C LEU A 21 -27.74 -28.97 13.61
N THR A 22 -28.23 -27.74 13.81
CA THR A 22 -27.77 -26.59 13.05
C THR A 22 -26.31 -26.43 13.44
N LEU A 23 -25.41 -26.92 12.57
CA LEU A 23 -24.07 -26.37 12.52
C LEU A 23 -24.25 -24.87 12.40
N ARG A 24 -24.10 -24.20 13.53
CA ARG A 24 -23.82 -22.78 13.62
C ARG A 24 -22.53 -22.61 12.84
N ALA A 25 -22.67 -22.28 11.56
CA ALA A 25 -21.58 -21.70 10.80
C ALA A 25 -21.10 -20.55 11.67
N GLU A 26 -19.93 -20.74 12.29
CA GLU A 26 -19.32 -19.68 13.05
C GLU A 26 -19.25 -18.46 12.15
N ASP A 27 -19.85 -17.40 12.65
CA ASP A 27 -19.66 -16.02 12.25
C ASP A 27 -18.15 -15.76 12.34
N ALA A 28 -17.42 -16.17 11.31
CA ALA A 28 -16.01 -15.85 11.18
C ALA A 28 -15.97 -14.31 11.15
N PRO A 29 -15.25 -13.65 12.08
CA PRO A 29 -15.19 -12.21 12.10
C PRO A 29 -14.75 -11.73 10.71
N PRO A 30 -15.42 -10.70 10.15
CA PRO A 30 -15.04 -10.18 8.84
C PRO A 30 -13.54 -9.90 8.87
N PRO A 31 -12.77 -10.27 7.84
CA PRO A 31 -11.33 -10.03 7.82
C PRO A 31 -11.11 -8.56 8.14
N GLY A 32 -10.40 -8.29 9.24
CA GLY A 32 -10.16 -6.94 9.74
C GLY A 32 -9.61 -6.03 8.65
N PRO A 33 -9.74 -4.71 8.77
CA PRO A 33 -9.32 -3.77 7.72
C PRO A 33 -7.90 -4.09 7.30
N ARG A 34 -7.73 -4.55 6.05
CA ARG A 34 -6.39 -4.68 5.46
C ARG A 34 -5.82 -3.27 5.48
N MET A 35 -4.85 -3.01 6.35
CA MET A 35 -4.08 -1.78 6.31
C MET A 35 -3.38 -1.73 4.96
N HIS A 36 -4.03 -1.09 3.98
CA HIS A 36 -3.41 -0.71 2.72
C HIS A 36 -2.34 0.32 3.08
N HIS A 37 -1.13 -0.15 3.40
CA HIS A 37 0.03 0.72 3.50
C HIS A 37 0.20 1.35 2.12
N GLY A 38 -0.19 2.62 2.00
CA GLY A 38 0.04 3.40 0.79
C GLY A 38 1.53 3.41 0.44
N MET A 39 1.85 3.78 -0.79
CA MET A 39 3.26 4.01 -1.15
C MET A 39 3.86 5.05 -0.20
N PRO A 40 5.09 4.84 0.31
CA PRO A 40 5.78 5.81 1.17
C PRO A 40 5.82 7.20 0.52
N SER A 41 5.66 8.26 1.31
CA SER A 41 5.77 9.62 0.80
C SER A 41 7.22 9.95 0.38
N PRO A 42 7.45 10.98 -0.46
CA PRO A 42 8.79 11.45 -0.78
C PRO A 42 9.64 11.74 0.47
N ALA A 43 9.04 12.35 1.50
CA ALA A 43 9.72 12.67 2.75
C ALA A 43 10.11 11.40 3.52
N ASP A 44 9.22 10.40 3.61
CA ASP A 44 9.51 9.13 4.28
C ASP A 44 10.67 8.39 3.60
N ARG A 45 10.72 8.48 2.26
CA ARG A 45 11.82 7.90 1.48
C ARG A 45 13.15 8.58 1.77
N VAL A 46 13.17 9.91 1.85
CA VAL A 46 14.37 10.65 2.27
C VAL A 46 14.77 10.24 3.68
N ALA A 47 13.85 10.27 4.64
CA ALA A 47 14.13 9.91 6.03
C ALA A 47 14.71 8.49 6.16
N HIS A 48 14.17 7.53 5.42
CA HIS A 48 14.69 6.17 5.36
C HIS A 48 16.12 6.13 4.78
N MET A 49 16.38 6.84 3.67
CA MET A 49 17.73 6.93 3.10
C MET A 49 18.71 7.65 4.02
N THR A 50 18.28 8.68 4.73
CA THR A 50 19.09 9.41 5.72
C THR A 50 19.53 8.46 6.82
N LYS A 51 18.60 7.67 7.37
CA LYS A 51 18.92 6.67 8.41
C LYS A 51 19.93 5.63 7.93
N MET A 52 19.85 5.21 6.68
CA MET A 52 20.75 4.17 6.14
C MET A 52 22.11 4.71 5.71
N LEU A 53 22.16 5.91 5.13
CA LEU A 53 23.33 6.45 4.43
C LEU A 53 23.99 7.64 5.15
N GLY A 54 23.37 8.18 6.20
CA GLY A 54 23.88 9.36 6.90
C GLY A 54 23.92 10.58 5.99
N LEU A 55 22.78 10.93 5.38
CA LEU A 55 22.69 12.03 4.42
C LEU A 55 22.80 13.39 5.09
N SER A 56 23.54 14.33 4.49
CA SER A 56 23.55 15.74 4.93
C SER A 56 22.25 16.45 4.58
N ASP A 57 21.97 17.58 5.23
CA ASP A 57 20.74 18.35 4.99
C ASP A 57 20.60 18.78 3.51
N THR A 58 21.71 19.18 2.89
CA THR A 58 21.73 19.52 1.45
C THR A 58 21.37 18.31 0.59
N GLN A 59 21.93 17.13 0.89
CA GLN A 59 21.60 15.90 0.15
C GLN A 59 20.12 15.51 0.34
N GLN A 60 19.59 15.68 1.56
CA GLN A 60 18.19 15.41 1.88
C GLN A 60 17.25 16.30 1.07
N GLN A 61 17.52 17.60 0.98
CA GLN A 61 16.73 18.55 0.18
C GLN A 61 16.77 18.20 -1.31
N GLN A 62 17.94 17.87 -1.86
CA GLN A 62 18.09 17.47 -3.26
C GLN A 62 17.34 16.17 -3.56
N LEU A 63 17.40 15.19 -2.67
CA LEU A 63 16.69 13.92 -2.82
C LEU A 63 15.18 14.09 -2.68
N LEU A 64 14.72 14.97 -1.80
CA LEU A 64 13.30 15.29 -1.65
C LEU A 64 12.73 15.82 -2.97
N ALA A 65 13.42 16.75 -3.61
CA ALA A 65 13.04 17.30 -4.90
C ALA A 65 12.97 16.20 -5.99
N VAL A 66 13.97 15.31 -6.05
CA VAL A 66 13.97 14.18 -7.01
C VAL A 66 12.79 13.25 -6.76
N PHE A 67 12.45 12.96 -5.50
CA PHE A 67 11.33 12.07 -5.19
C PHE A 67 9.96 12.70 -5.40
N GLN A 68 9.81 14.01 -5.18
CA GLN A 68 8.60 14.76 -5.53
C GLN A 68 8.37 14.76 -7.04
N ASP A 69 9.41 15.08 -7.83
CA ASP A 69 9.38 15.03 -9.29
C ASP A 69 9.03 13.62 -9.79
N GLN A 70 9.67 12.59 -9.22
CA GLN A 70 9.38 11.20 -9.53
C GLN A 70 7.92 10.85 -9.24
N GLN A 71 7.39 11.25 -8.08
CA GLN A 71 6.01 10.95 -7.70
C GLN A 71 5.00 11.64 -8.63
N ALA A 72 5.22 12.91 -8.95
CA ALA A 72 4.39 13.67 -9.87
C ALA A 72 4.40 13.06 -11.28
N SER A 73 5.59 12.76 -11.80
CA SER A 73 5.76 12.10 -13.11
C SER A 73 5.11 10.72 -13.14
N ALA A 74 5.26 9.93 -12.07
CA ALA A 74 4.61 8.64 -11.97
C ALA A 74 3.09 8.78 -12.01
N LYS A 75 2.51 9.73 -11.26
CA LYS A 75 1.07 10.01 -11.27
C LYS A 75 0.59 10.38 -12.67
N ALA A 76 1.32 11.24 -13.38
CA ALA A 76 0.99 11.63 -14.76
C ALA A 76 1.00 10.44 -15.72
N ILE A 77 2.00 9.56 -15.64
CA ILE A 77 2.08 8.32 -16.42
C ILE A 77 0.90 7.39 -16.12
N TRP A 78 0.51 7.26 -14.84
CA TRP A 78 -0.63 6.45 -14.43
C TRP A 78 -1.96 7.01 -14.93
N SER A 79 -2.16 8.32 -14.88
CA SER A 79 -3.38 8.99 -15.34
C SER A 79 -3.47 9.16 -16.85
N ASN A 80 -2.39 8.89 -17.60
CA ASN A 80 -2.40 9.04 -19.05
C ASN A 80 -3.20 7.91 -19.70
N ALA A 81 -4.42 8.24 -20.16
CA ALA A 81 -5.33 7.31 -20.82
C ALA A 81 -4.90 6.92 -22.24
N SER A 82 -4.00 7.69 -22.86
CA SER A 82 -3.48 7.40 -24.19
C SER A 82 -2.39 6.33 -24.21
N LEU A 83 -1.85 5.94 -23.04
CA LEU A 83 -0.84 4.90 -22.93
C LEU A 83 -1.49 3.54 -22.65
N ASP A 84 -1.10 2.53 -23.43
CA ASP A 84 -1.40 1.14 -23.10
C ASP A 84 -0.58 0.66 -21.88
N ARG A 85 -0.79 -0.59 -21.49
CA ARG A 85 -0.11 -1.18 -20.32
C ARG A 85 1.40 -1.27 -20.48
N ASP A 86 1.88 -1.64 -21.65
CA ASP A 86 3.31 -1.88 -21.90
C ASP A 86 4.06 -0.57 -22.08
N GLN A 87 3.45 0.41 -22.76
CA GLN A 87 3.94 1.78 -22.84
C GLN A 87 4.04 2.42 -21.46
N ARG A 88 2.99 2.29 -20.63
CA ARG A 88 3.00 2.79 -19.25
C ARG A 88 4.10 2.13 -18.42
N ARG A 89 4.29 0.82 -18.58
CA ARG A 89 5.37 0.08 -17.90
C ARG A 89 6.75 0.55 -18.36
N SER A 90 6.95 0.78 -19.66
CA SER A 90 8.21 1.29 -20.20
C SER A 90 8.50 2.70 -19.69
N ALA A 91 7.53 3.61 -19.78
CA ALA A 91 7.66 4.97 -19.29
C ALA A 91 7.99 5.00 -17.79
N MET A 92 7.33 4.14 -17.00
CA MET A 92 7.67 3.98 -15.59
C MET A 92 9.10 3.48 -15.42
N LYS A 93 9.53 2.43 -16.14
CA LYS A 93 10.90 1.92 -16.04
C LYS A 93 11.95 3.00 -16.32
N ASP A 94 11.73 3.84 -17.33
CA ASP A 94 12.65 4.90 -17.70
C ASP A 94 12.66 6.04 -16.67
N LEU A 95 11.50 6.42 -16.13
CA LEU A 95 11.40 7.33 -14.99
C LEU A 95 12.22 6.81 -13.79
N TRP A 96 12.08 5.52 -13.45
CA TRP A 96 12.82 4.93 -12.34
C TRP A 96 14.34 4.88 -12.56
N LYS A 97 14.81 4.67 -13.80
CA LYS A 97 16.24 4.74 -14.14
C LYS A 97 16.77 6.16 -14.00
N SER A 98 16.07 7.13 -14.60
CA SER A 98 16.43 8.55 -14.53
C SER A 98 16.52 9.03 -13.07
N SER A 99 15.52 8.71 -12.25
CA SER A 99 15.56 9.06 -10.83
C SER A 99 16.74 8.42 -10.10
N GLN A 100 17.07 7.15 -10.40
CA GLN A 100 18.23 6.48 -9.80
C GLN A 100 19.56 7.14 -10.18
N GLU A 101 19.71 7.62 -11.40
CA GLU A 101 20.91 8.34 -11.84
C GLU A 101 21.06 9.67 -11.09
N LYS A 102 19.98 10.46 -11.00
CA LYS A 102 19.94 11.71 -10.22
C LYS A 102 20.25 11.47 -8.73
N ILE A 103 19.73 10.39 -8.16
CA ILE A 103 20.02 10.02 -6.76
C ILE A 103 21.51 9.70 -6.59
N LYS A 104 22.08 8.87 -7.47
CA LYS A 104 23.50 8.49 -7.38
C LYS A 104 24.44 9.69 -7.51
N SER A 105 24.09 10.69 -8.30
CA SER A 105 24.90 11.92 -8.42
C SER A 105 24.89 12.81 -7.18
N ILE A 106 23.88 12.67 -6.30
CA ILE A 106 23.78 13.40 -5.03
C ILE A 106 24.58 12.70 -3.92
N LEU A 107 24.74 11.39 -4.02
CA LEU A 107 25.42 10.57 -3.01
C LEU A 107 26.94 10.63 -3.18
N THR A 108 27.66 10.49 -2.07
CA THR A 108 29.10 10.25 -2.11
C THR A 108 29.38 8.82 -2.64
N PRO A 109 30.60 8.53 -3.12
CA PRO A 109 30.97 7.18 -3.56
C PRO A 109 30.68 6.10 -2.52
N ASP A 110 30.99 6.37 -1.24
CA ASP A 110 30.77 5.43 -0.14
C ASP A 110 29.27 5.19 0.14
N GLN A 111 28.46 6.25 0.13
CA GLN A 111 27.01 6.15 0.28
C GLN A 111 26.38 5.39 -0.89
N ALA A 112 26.85 5.63 -2.12
CA ALA A 112 26.39 4.92 -3.32
C ALA A 112 26.76 3.42 -3.28
N ALA A 113 27.94 3.08 -2.76
CA ALA A 113 28.36 1.70 -2.56
C ALA A 113 27.44 0.98 -1.55
N LYS A 114 27.18 1.61 -0.39
CA LYS A 114 26.25 1.08 0.62
C LYS A 114 24.84 0.91 0.07
N LEU A 115 24.35 1.87 -0.71
CA LEU A 115 23.05 1.78 -1.38
C LEU A 115 22.99 0.57 -2.34
N LYS A 116 24.06 0.33 -3.11
CA LYS A 116 24.15 -0.80 -4.04
C LYS A 116 24.12 -2.15 -3.31
N GLU A 117 24.78 -2.24 -2.16
CA GLU A 117 24.79 -3.44 -1.32
C GLU A 117 23.40 -3.76 -0.77
N MET A 118 22.73 -2.77 -0.16
CA MET A 118 21.36 -2.93 0.34
C MET A 118 20.38 -3.35 -0.77
N MET A 119 20.55 -2.80 -1.99
CA MET A 119 19.74 -3.19 -3.16
C MET A 119 19.98 -4.65 -3.59
N LYS A 120 21.20 -5.18 -3.44
CA LYS A 120 21.51 -6.58 -3.75
C LYS A 120 20.85 -7.51 -2.72
N GLU A 121 20.95 -7.18 -1.44
CA GLU A 121 20.36 -7.95 -0.36
C GLU A 121 18.83 -8.07 -0.51
N HIS A 122 18.16 -6.95 -0.82
CA HIS A 122 16.72 -6.92 -1.10
C HIS A 122 16.31 -7.71 -2.34
N ARG A 123 17.20 -7.84 -3.34
CA ARG A 123 16.94 -8.66 -4.53
C ARG A 123 17.17 -10.15 -4.29
N GLY A 124 18.07 -10.50 -3.37
CA GLY A 124 18.27 -11.89 -2.92
C GLY A 124 16.98 -12.43 -2.30
N HIS A 125 16.45 -11.71 -1.32
CA HIS A 125 15.24 -12.10 -0.57
C HIS A 125 13.94 -12.16 -1.40
N ARG A 126 13.92 -11.69 -2.64
CA ARG A 126 12.74 -11.79 -3.53
C ARG A 126 12.82 -12.98 -4.49
N ARG A 127 13.96 -13.68 -4.52
CA ARG A 127 14.23 -14.81 -5.42
C ARG A 127 14.21 -16.16 -4.71
N ASP A 128 14.12 -16.14 -3.38
CA ASP A 128 13.88 -17.28 -2.50
C ASP A 128 12.38 -17.42 -2.25
#